data_AF-A3JDX9-F1
#
_entry.id   AF-A3JDX9-F1
#
_cell.length_a   1.000
_cell.length_b   1.000
_cell.length_c   1.000
_cell.angle_alpha   90.00
_cell.angle_beta   90.00
_cell.angle_gamma   90.00
#
_symmetry.space_group_name_H-M   'P 1'
#
loop_
_entity.id
_entity.type
_entity.pdbx_description
1 polymer ?
#
loop_
_entity_poly.entity_id
_entity_poly.type
_entity_poly.pdbx_seq_one_letter_code
_entity_poly.pdbx_strand_id
1 'polypeptide(L)'
;MNGYVSDVLQQAQHMAERMDFLSQKLALVSPVKILELLQPDISARLKIASQAEQQILGKMVALQEELDWYVYHLYGLTDEALCYNAELPVVELGQRAFEILLAQNLESGESETVWFEHHGSQPNTQIPRYWASDYQNLIRRRIKEISNNRWLKLIDNKDHKRRWNRVGWKARLYVATQQWLLKRIENVGKAAKLQTCAQLADRLRHDESFQQVAAIYGGASDVDLQTLVAELVAGDSVPQMAAVRLKPAAMPKFRAWQETWNKQRVEDAIDAKFGVNQPLADADAKIPEKKNAYQLALKQAEAEKQQQVGEISVPPQYKQPDFRKPGYWSLRGKLDVPKERFFSLPGCEKAGDSTLVIGWAGLSHLQRATAIAAWYLDRKDNEGWEAEQLMPMLVALDELIPWLKQWHNHIDPEFNERMGDYYESFLLEELRTLSVPRTALTSWLPPAVASKRGGGRKKKTAAEA
;
A
#
# COMPACT_ATOMS: atom_id res chain seq x y z
N MET A 1 -36.99 -15.99 37.98
CA MET A 1 -35.57 -15.77 37.59
C MET A 1 -35.30 -16.20 36.15
N ASN A 2 -35.69 -17.40 35.70
CA ASN A 2 -35.41 -17.87 34.32
C ASN A 2 -36.00 -16.99 33.18
N GLY A 3 -37.18 -16.39 33.35
CA GLY A 3 -37.78 -15.51 32.33
C GLY A 3 -37.07 -14.16 32.18
N TYR A 4 -36.65 -13.55 33.29
CA TYR A 4 -35.94 -12.27 33.30
C TYR A 4 -34.53 -12.38 32.68
N VAL A 5 -33.81 -13.46 32.99
CA VAL A 5 -32.47 -13.70 32.40
C VAL A 5 -32.55 -13.99 30.90
N SER A 6 -33.62 -14.66 30.42
CA SER A 6 -33.85 -14.91 29.00
C SER A 6 -34.13 -13.64 28.21
N ASP A 7 -34.96 -12.74 28.75
CA ASP A 7 -35.30 -11.45 28.14
C ASP A 7 -34.08 -10.53 28.06
N VAL A 8 -33.23 -10.56 29.10
CA VAL A 8 -32.01 -9.77 29.17
C VAL A 8 -30.98 -10.15 28.11
N LEU A 9 -30.72 -11.45 27.97
CA LEU A 9 -29.80 -11.96 26.94
C LEU A 9 -30.32 -11.63 25.54
N GLN A 10 -31.63 -11.69 25.34
CA GLN A 10 -32.26 -11.41 24.05
C GLN A 10 -32.09 -9.95 23.62
N GLN A 11 -32.22 -8.99 24.54
CA GLN A 11 -32.07 -7.57 24.23
C GLN A 11 -30.61 -7.19 23.91
N ALA A 12 -29.65 -7.63 24.72
CA ALA A 12 -28.22 -7.38 24.47
C ALA A 12 -27.76 -8.04 23.16
N GLN A 13 -28.21 -9.28 22.90
CA GLN A 13 -27.94 -9.97 21.65
C GLN A 13 -28.53 -9.21 20.44
N HIS A 14 -29.77 -8.73 20.53
CA HIS A 14 -30.39 -7.95 19.46
C HIS A 14 -29.60 -6.67 19.14
N MET A 15 -29.12 -5.94 20.16
CA MET A 15 -28.28 -4.76 19.95
C MET A 15 -26.95 -5.13 19.29
N ALA A 16 -26.31 -6.24 19.69
CA ALA A 16 -25.07 -6.70 19.09
C ALA A 16 -25.24 -7.10 17.60
N GLU A 17 -26.30 -7.85 17.27
CA GLU A 17 -26.64 -8.23 15.89
C GLU A 17 -26.92 -7.00 15.02
N ARG A 18 -27.62 -6.00 15.59
CA ARG A 18 -27.89 -4.74 14.90
C ARG A 18 -26.63 -3.92 14.67
N MET A 19 -25.69 -3.91 15.62
CA MET A 19 -24.39 -3.25 15.48
C MET A 19 -23.56 -3.90 14.37
N ASP A 20 -23.51 -5.23 14.33
CA ASP A 20 -22.81 -5.97 13.28
C ASP A 20 -23.41 -5.69 11.89
N PHE A 21 -24.73 -5.73 11.77
CA PHE A 21 -25.44 -5.39 10.54
C PHE A 21 -25.11 -3.96 10.04
N LEU A 22 -25.08 -2.98 10.93
CA LEU A 22 -24.70 -1.61 10.58
C LEU A 22 -23.23 -1.50 10.17
N SER A 23 -22.33 -2.22 10.85
CA SER A 23 -20.91 -2.30 10.50
C SER A 23 -20.70 -2.87 9.08
N GLN A 24 -21.43 -3.93 8.72
CA GLN A 24 -21.41 -4.48 7.37
C GLN A 24 -21.94 -3.48 6.34
N LYS A 25 -23.04 -2.79 6.63
CA LYS A 25 -23.56 -1.71 5.75
C LYS A 25 -22.58 -0.55 5.60
N LEU A 26 -21.88 -0.18 6.66
CA LEU A 26 -20.87 0.88 6.65
C LEU A 26 -19.72 0.55 5.69
N ALA A 27 -19.31 -0.71 5.62
CA ALA A 27 -18.27 -1.16 4.69
C ALA A 27 -18.70 -1.00 3.22
N LEU A 28 -19.99 -1.23 2.92
CA LEU A 28 -20.55 -1.14 1.58
C LEU A 28 -20.61 0.28 1.01
N VAL A 29 -20.70 1.29 1.87
CA VAL A 29 -20.75 2.71 1.47
C VAL A 29 -19.38 3.40 1.50
N SER A 30 -18.29 2.63 1.65
CA SER A 30 -16.94 3.19 1.66
C SER A 30 -16.51 3.72 0.27
N PRO A 31 -15.63 4.75 0.19
CA PRO A 31 -15.14 5.26 -1.09
C PRO A 31 -14.55 4.17 -1.99
N VAL A 32 -13.80 3.23 -1.41
CA VAL A 32 -13.23 2.07 -2.13
C VAL A 32 -14.35 1.25 -2.77
N LYS A 33 -15.41 0.92 -2.03
CA LYS A 33 -16.47 0.06 -2.55
C LYS A 33 -17.30 0.74 -3.65
N ILE A 34 -17.52 2.05 -3.51
CA ILE A 34 -18.21 2.84 -4.53
C ILE A 34 -17.38 2.94 -5.83
N LEU A 35 -16.06 3.08 -5.71
CA LEU A 35 -15.14 3.13 -6.86
C LEU A 35 -14.92 1.75 -7.52
N GLU A 36 -15.07 0.63 -6.81
CA GLU A 36 -15.05 -0.72 -7.41
C GLU A 36 -16.24 -0.95 -8.34
N LEU A 37 -17.43 -0.48 -7.94
CA LEU A 37 -18.66 -0.62 -8.68
C LEU A 37 -18.84 0.57 -9.64
N LEU A 38 -17.93 0.73 -10.59
CA LEU A 38 -17.98 1.81 -11.59
C LEU A 38 -19.30 1.78 -12.33
N GLN A 39 -20.06 2.84 -12.14
CA GLN A 39 -21.33 3.11 -12.79
C GLN A 39 -21.32 4.58 -13.21
N PRO A 40 -22.17 4.98 -14.18
CA PRO A 40 -22.39 6.38 -14.48
C PRO A 40 -22.66 7.21 -13.20
N ASP A 41 -22.32 8.50 -13.24
CA ASP A 41 -22.54 9.46 -12.16
C ASP A 41 -21.83 9.16 -10.83
N ILE A 42 -20.56 8.71 -10.91
CA ILE A 42 -19.74 8.37 -9.74
C ILE A 42 -19.72 9.47 -8.66
N SER A 43 -19.71 10.75 -9.07
CA SER A 43 -19.75 11.89 -8.13
C SER A 43 -21.04 11.94 -7.30
N ALA A 44 -22.19 11.68 -7.93
CA ALA A 44 -23.48 11.63 -7.23
C ALA A 44 -23.52 10.44 -6.26
N ARG A 45 -23.02 9.28 -6.69
CA ARG A 45 -22.96 8.07 -5.85
C ARG A 45 -22.04 8.25 -4.65
N LEU A 46 -20.88 8.89 -4.82
CA LEU A 46 -19.98 9.23 -3.71
C LEU A 46 -20.64 10.20 -2.72
N LYS A 47 -21.43 11.17 -3.19
CA LYS A 47 -22.19 12.06 -2.31
C LYS A 47 -23.24 11.31 -1.49
N ILE A 48 -24.02 10.44 -2.13
CA ILE A 48 -25.02 9.59 -1.47
C ILE A 48 -24.34 8.68 -0.45
N ALA A 49 -23.22 8.05 -0.82
CA ALA A 49 -22.48 7.16 0.06
C ALA A 49 -21.90 7.88 1.27
N SER A 50 -21.39 9.11 1.10
CA SER A 50 -20.92 9.95 2.22
C SER A 50 -22.05 10.26 3.21
N GLN A 51 -23.24 10.62 2.70
CA GLN A 51 -24.42 10.87 3.54
C GLN A 51 -24.88 9.60 4.24
N ALA A 52 -24.95 8.48 3.52
CA ALA A 52 -25.30 7.18 4.09
C ALA A 52 -24.31 6.74 5.18
N GLU A 53 -23.01 7.01 4.99
CA GLU A 53 -21.98 6.73 5.98
C GLU A 53 -22.22 7.50 7.29
N GLN A 54 -22.50 8.81 7.19
CA GLN A 54 -22.82 9.64 8.36
C GLN A 54 -24.06 9.12 9.09
N GLN A 55 -25.11 8.75 8.34
CA GLN A 55 -26.34 8.20 8.90
C GLN A 55 -26.11 6.85 9.60
N ILE A 56 -25.35 5.94 8.99
CA ILE A 56 -25.03 4.63 9.58
C ILE A 56 -24.20 4.80 10.84
N LEU A 57 -23.16 5.65 10.81
CA LEU A 57 -22.33 5.92 11.99
C LEU A 57 -23.15 6.49 13.15
N GLY A 58 -24.02 7.47 12.90
CA GLY A 58 -24.83 8.02 13.97
C GLY A 58 -25.87 7.04 14.53
N LYS A 59 -26.35 6.07 13.73
CA LYS A 59 -27.15 4.94 14.24
C LYS A 59 -26.32 3.98 15.09
N MET A 60 -25.07 3.71 14.71
CA MET A 60 -24.15 2.90 15.50
C MET A 60 -23.81 3.59 16.84
N VAL A 61 -23.59 4.91 16.83
CA VAL A 61 -23.39 5.69 18.06
C VAL A 61 -24.63 5.61 18.96
N ALA A 62 -25.82 5.83 18.43
CA ALA A 62 -27.07 5.72 19.19
C ALA A 62 -27.23 4.33 19.82
N LEU A 63 -26.99 3.28 19.03
CA LEU A 63 -27.09 1.89 19.49
C LEU A 63 -26.06 1.53 20.57
N GLN A 64 -24.84 2.08 20.47
CA GLN A 64 -23.83 1.94 21.52
C GLN A 64 -24.29 2.62 22.82
N GLU A 65 -24.91 3.80 22.75
CA GLU A 65 -25.47 4.45 23.94
C GLU A 65 -26.58 3.59 24.57
N GLU A 66 -27.45 2.97 23.77
CA GLU A 66 -28.46 2.05 24.30
C GLU A 66 -27.84 0.85 25.01
N LEU A 67 -26.78 0.26 24.42
CA LEU A 67 -26.06 -0.84 25.03
C LEU A 67 -25.38 -0.43 26.35
N ASP A 68 -24.75 0.74 26.39
CA ASP A 68 -24.08 1.24 27.59
C ASP A 68 -25.09 1.44 28.73
N TRP A 69 -26.20 2.12 28.47
CA TRP A 69 -27.25 2.35 29.47
C TRP A 69 -27.97 1.08 29.90
N TYR A 70 -28.09 0.10 29.00
CA TYR A 70 -28.59 -1.21 29.33
C TYR A 70 -27.65 -1.94 30.29
N VAL A 71 -26.35 -1.95 29.98
CA VAL A 71 -25.32 -2.55 30.82
C VAL A 71 -25.24 -1.88 32.18
N TYR A 72 -25.36 -0.55 32.27
CA TYR A 72 -25.39 0.15 33.57
C TYR A 72 -26.50 -0.37 34.48
N HIS A 73 -27.69 -0.62 33.94
CA HIS A 73 -28.79 -1.22 34.68
C HIS A 73 -28.49 -2.65 35.12
N LEU A 74 -27.94 -3.49 34.24
CA LEU A 74 -27.60 -4.88 34.56
C LEU A 74 -26.57 -5.00 35.70
N TYR A 75 -25.66 -4.03 35.81
CA TYR A 75 -24.68 -3.95 36.90
C TYR A 75 -25.22 -3.24 38.15
N GLY A 76 -26.51 -2.88 38.17
CA GLY A 76 -27.16 -2.21 39.31
C GLY A 76 -26.67 -0.77 39.54
N LEU A 77 -26.12 -0.12 38.49
CA LEU A 77 -25.71 1.27 38.58
C LEU A 77 -26.89 2.22 38.47
N THR A 78 -27.99 1.78 37.86
CA THR A 78 -29.25 2.52 37.74
C THR A 78 -30.44 1.64 38.11
N ASP A 79 -31.46 2.23 38.73
CA ASP A 79 -32.68 1.52 39.15
C ASP A 79 -33.49 0.98 37.95
N GLU A 80 -33.36 1.63 36.79
CA GLU A 80 -34.01 1.24 35.55
C GLU A 80 -33.03 1.32 34.36
N ALA A 81 -33.33 0.58 33.30
CA ALA A 81 -32.65 0.74 32.02
C ALA A 81 -33.18 2.01 31.34
N LEU A 82 -32.37 3.08 31.37
CA LEU A 82 -32.65 4.31 30.62
C LEU A 82 -32.36 4.09 29.13
N CYS A 83 -33.14 3.21 28.50
CA CYS A 83 -33.10 2.89 27.07
C CYS A 83 -34.33 3.43 26.34
N TYR A 84 -34.21 3.60 25.03
CA TYR A 84 -35.30 4.06 24.17
C TYR A 84 -36.04 2.87 23.53
N ASN A 85 -37.37 2.89 23.61
CA ASN A 85 -38.22 1.77 23.16
C ASN A 85 -38.82 1.96 21.74
N ALA A 86 -38.44 3.03 21.04
CA ALA A 86 -38.88 3.33 19.68
C ALA A 86 -37.68 3.37 18.71
N GLU A 87 -37.92 3.77 17.46
CA GLU A 87 -36.84 3.84 16.46
C GLU A 87 -35.79 4.87 16.89
N LEU A 88 -34.54 4.40 17.05
CA LEU A 88 -33.43 5.25 17.47
C LEU A 88 -33.14 6.34 16.43
N PRO A 89 -32.96 7.60 16.86
CA PRO A 89 -32.51 8.66 15.97
C PRO A 89 -31.04 8.47 15.61
N VAL A 90 -30.59 9.27 14.65
CA VAL A 90 -29.15 9.44 14.39
C VAL A 90 -28.58 10.36 15.46
N VAL A 91 -27.53 9.90 16.13
CA VAL A 91 -26.80 10.68 17.14
C VAL A 91 -25.44 11.06 16.58
N GLU A 92 -25.19 12.36 16.41
CA GLU A 92 -23.89 12.86 15.96
C GLU A 92 -22.91 12.99 17.11
N LEU A 93 -21.61 13.07 16.80
CA LEU A 93 -20.59 13.34 17.82
C LEU A 93 -20.82 14.73 18.43
N GLY A 94 -20.70 14.80 19.75
CA GLY A 94 -21.06 15.99 20.52
C GLY A 94 -22.53 16.03 20.94
N GLN A 95 -23.36 15.05 20.57
CA GLN A 95 -24.78 14.99 20.94
C GLN A 95 -25.10 13.89 21.98
N ARG A 96 -24.12 13.08 22.38
CA ARG A 96 -24.31 12.07 23.44
C ARG A 96 -24.52 12.75 24.79
N ALA A 97 -25.18 12.06 25.72
CA ALA A 97 -25.55 12.63 27.02
C ALA A 97 -24.33 13.20 27.79
N PHE A 98 -23.23 12.44 27.92
CA PHE A 98 -22.03 12.96 28.57
C PHE A 98 -21.34 14.07 27.78
N GLU A 99 -21.44 14.09 26.44
CA GLU A 99 -20.83 15.15 25.63
C GLU A 99 -21.59 16.47 25.80
N ILE A 100 -22.92 16.40 25.89
CA ILE A 100 -23.75 17.58 26.20
C ILE A 100 -23.42 18.09 27.61
N LEU A 101 -23.33 17.21 28.60
CA LEU A 101 -22.94 17.60 29.96
C LEU A 101 -21.51 18.17 30.00
N LEU A 102 -20.57 17.57 29.27
CA LEU A 102 -19.20 18.05 29.17
C LEU A 102 -19.13 19.44 28.51
N ALA A 103 -19.95 19.69 27.49
CA ALA A 103 -20.06 21.00 26.85
C ALA A 103 -20.65 22.05 27.81
N GLN A 104 -21.66 21.69 28.60
CA GLN A 104 -22.23 22.57 29.63
C GLN A 104 -21.22 22.92 30.73
N ASN A 105 -20.43 21.94 31.17
CA ASN A 105 -19.37 22.14 32.15
C ASN A 105 -18.21 22.98 31.58
N LEU A 106 -17.93 22.85 30.28
CA LEU A 106 -16.96 23.70 29.59
C LEU A 106 -17.43 25.15 29.50
N GLU A 107 -18.71 25.39 29.17
CA GLU A 107 -19.30 26.73 29.07
C GLU A 107 -19.37 27.44 30.43
N SER A 108 -19.65 26.71 31.50
CA SER A 108 -19.68 27.23 32.88
C SER A 108 -18.30 27.38 33.53
N GLY A 109 -17.23 26.88 32.90
CA GLY A 109 -15.87 26.89 33.45
C GLY A 109 -15.61 25.82 34.51
N GLU A 110 -16.52 24.87 34.70
CA GLU A 110 -16.36 23.73 35.62
C GLU A 110 -15.42 22.63 35.08
N SER A 111 -15.13 22.63 33.78
CA SER A 111 -14.22 21.67 33.15
C SER A 111 -13.38 22.30 32.04
N GLU A 112 -12.11 21.90 31.96
CA GLU A 112 -11.27 22.12 30.78
C GLU A 112 -11.17 20.82 29.96
N THR A 113 -11.27 20.91 28.63
CA THR A 113 -11.20 19.73 27.77
C THR A 113 -10.79 20.05 26.34
N VAL A 114 -9.99 19.17 25.74
CA VAL A 114 -9.67 19.14 24.29
C VAL A 114 -10.46 18.07 23.54
N TRP A 115 -11.48 17.50 24.20
CA TRP A 115 -12.27 16.38 23.67
C TRP A 115 -12.87 16.66 22.29
N PHE A 116 -13.53 17.80 22.15
CA PHE A 116 -14.24 18.19 20.92
C PHE A 116 -13.28 18.42 19.76
N GLU A 117 -12.17 19.12 20.02
CA GLU A 117 -11.10 19.36 19.04
C GLU A 117 -10.47 18.04 18.57
N HIS A 118 -10.06 17.17 19.50
CA HIS A 118 -9.40 15.91 19.19
C HIS A 118 -10.29 14.92 18.40
N HIS A 119 -11.61 15.03 18.52
CA HIS A 119 -12.56 14.14 17.85
C HIS A 119 -13.32 14.81 16.70
N GLY A 120 -13.00 16.06 16.35
CA GLY A 120 -13.68 16.80 15.28
C GLY A 120 -15.18 16.97 15.51
N SER A 121 -15.61 17.08 16.77
CA SER A 121 -17.01 17.29 17.15
C SER A 121 -17.24 18.71 17.67
N GLN A 122 -18.49 19.16 17.64
CA GLN A 122 -18.86 20.48 18.17
C GLN A 122 -19.34 20.36 19.63
N PRO A 123 -18.95 21.29 20.53
CA PRO A 123 -19.48 21.34 21.88
C PRO A 123 -20.94 21.79 21.85
N ASN A 124 -21.88 20.84 21.97
CA ASN A 124 -23.31 21.16 21.98
C ASN A 124 -23.82 21.20 23.43
N THR A 125 -24.20 22.38 23.92
CA THR A 125 -24.76 22.54 25.28
C THR A 125 -26.25 22.22 25.37
N GLN A 126 -26.94 22.12 24.23
CA GLN A 126 -28.38 21.89 24.14
C GLN A 126 -28.70 20.51 23.56
N ILE A 127 -29.75 19.89 24.08
CA ILE A 127 -30.33 18.68 23.49
C ILE A 127 -30.96 19.06 22.13
N PRO A 128 -30.63 18.35 21.04
CA PRO A 128 -31.18 18.60 19.71
C PRO A 128 -32.71 18.63 19.67
N ARG A 129 -33.25 19.75 19.17
CA ARG A 129 -34.71 20.00 19.10
C ARG A 129 -35.43 19.18 18.03
N TYR A 130 -34.70 18.68 17.04
CA TYR A 130 -35.25 17.87 15.96
C TYR A 130 -35.46 16.40 16.35
N TRP A 131 -34.97 15.96 17.52
CA TRP A 131 -35.31 14.65 18.05
C TRP A 131 -36.74 14.62 18.58
N ALA A 132 -37.35 13.43 18.59
CA ALA A 132 -38.67 13.22 19.19
C ALA A 132 -38.67 13.62 20.67
N SER A 133 -39.81 14.11 21.16
CA SER A 133 -39.92 14.72 22.49
C SER A 133 -39.63 13.74 23.63
N ASP A 134 -40.01 12.49 23.46
CA ASP A 134 -39.70 11.36 24.33
C ASP A 134 -38.20 11.01 24.34
N TYR A 135 -37.53 11.01 23.18
CA TYR A 135 -36.07 10.85 23.13
C TYR A 135 -35.35 12.02 23.82
N GLN A 136 -35.80 13.26 23.61
CA GLN A 136 -35.25 14.42 24.34
C GLN A 136 -35.41 14.24 25.85
N ASN A 137 -36.57 13.77 26.32
CA ASN A 137 -36.80 13.48 27.74
C ASN A 137 -35.87 12.38 28.27
N LEU A 138 -35.62 11.34 27.48
CA LEU A 138 -34.65 10.30 27.82
C LEU A 138 -33.25 10.90 28.01
N ILE A 139 -32.78 11.72 27.07
CA ILE A 139 -31.46 12.36 27.18
C ILE A 139 -31.38 13.29 28.40
N ARG A 140 -32.43 14.05 28.73
CA ARG A 140 -32.49 14.84 29.97
C ARG A 140 -32.32 13.96 31.21
N ARG A 141 -32.99 12.80 31.25
CA ARG A 141 -32.88 11.83 32.35
C ARG A 141 -31.47 11.26 32.44
N ARG A 142 -30.88 10.86 31.31
CA ARG A 142 -29.48 10.38 31.23
C ARG A 142 -28.49 11.43 31.76
N ILE A 143 -28.58 12.68 31.31
CA ILE A 143 -27.73 13.78 31.79
C ILE A 143 -27.89 13.97 33.30
N LYS A 144 -29.14 14.03 33.79
CA LYS A 144 -29.43 14.15 35.22
C LYS A 144 -28.85 12.99 36.03
N GLU A 145 -28.97 11.78 35.51
CA GLU A 145 -28.48 10.56 36.16
C GLU A 145 -26.94 10.58 36.23
N ILE A 146 -26.24 10.92 35.14
CA ILE A 146 -24.78 11.11 35.15
C ILE A 146 -24.38 12.16 36.19
N SER A 147 -25.11 13.28 36.29
CA SER A 147 -24.78 14.36 37.23
C SER A 147 -25.05 14.04 38.70
N ASN A 148 -25.96 13.13 39.02
CA ASN A 148 -26.35 12.82 40.40
C ASN A 148 -25.78 11.48 40.90
N ASN A 149 -25.46 10.56 40.00
CA ASN A 149 -25.00 9.22 40.34
C ASN A 149 -23.47 9.15 40.37
N ARG A 150 -22.89 8.98 41.57
CA ARG A 150 -21.44 8.95 41.77
C ARG A 150 -20.73 7.89 40.92
N TRP A 151 -21.39 6.78 40.61
CA TRP A 151 -20.80 5.68 39.84
C TRP A 151 -20.79 6.01 38.35
N LEU A 152 -21.88 6.56 37.82
CA LEU A 152 -21.93 6.97 36.41
C LEU A 152 -20.98 8.13 36.10
N LYS A 153 -20.74 9.05 37.05
CA LYS A 153 -19.68 10.07 36.89
C LYS A 153 -18.32 9.48 36.58
N LEU A 154 -18.01 8.29 37.10
CA LEU A 154 -16.72 7.64 36.91
C LEU A 154 -16.58 6.96 35.55
N ILE A 155 -17.68 6.53 34.92
CA ILE A 155 -17.63 5.70 33.70
C ILE A 155 -18.29 6.33 32.47
N ASP A 156 -19.30 7.18 32.62
CA ASP A 156 -19.96 7.88 31.51
C ASP A 156 -19.31 9.28 31.33
N ASN A 157 -18.03 9.26 31.01
CA ASN A 157 -17.21 10.47 30.82
C ASN A 157 -16.20 10.29 29.67
N LYS A 158 -15.49 11.38 29.35
CA LYS A 158 -14.51 11.46 28.25
C LYS A 158 -13.38 10.42 28.32
N ASP A 159 -13.06 9.92 29.51
CA ASP A 159 -11.93 9.02 29.71
C ASP A 159 -12.31 7.54 29.49
N HIS A 160 -13.57 7.20 29.74
CA HIS A 160 -14.04 5.81 29.74
C HIS A 160 -15.01 5.48 28.60
N LYS A 161 -15.72 6.48 28.05
CA LYS A 161 -16.63 6.26 26.93
C LYS A 161 -15.87 5.97 25.64
N ARG A 162 -16.50 5.14 24.79
CA ARG A 162 -15.96 4.79 23.47
C ARG A 162 -15.69 6.03 22.64
N ARG A 163 -14.47 6.11 22.11
CA ARG A 163 -14.03 7.11 21.13
C ARG A 163 -14.37 6.64 19.72
N TRP A 164 -15.19 7.42 19.02
CA TRP A 164 -15.59 7.15 17.63
C TRP A 164 -14.67 7.91 16.66
N ASN A 165 -13.37 7.58 16.69
CA ASN A 165 -12.39 8.24 15.82
C ASN A 165 -12.21 7.46 14.51
N ARG A 166 -12.21 8.18 13.38
CA ARG A 166 -11.99 7.62 12.04
C ARG A 166 -11.38 8.67 11.11
N VAL A 167 -10.54 8.21 10.18
CA VAL A 167 -10.05 9.06 9.07
C VAL A 167 -11.24 9.61 8.28
N GLY A 168 -11.27 10.94 8.13
CA GLY A 168 -12.35 11.66 7.45
C GLY A 168 -12.59 11.21 6.00
N TRP A 169 -13.82 11.40 5.53
CA TRP A 169 -14.26 10.97 4.20
C TRP A 169 -13.35 11.45 3.08
N LYS A 170 -12.97 12.74 3.07
CA LYS A 170 -12.14 13.35 2.03
C LYS A 170 -10.77 12.68 1.92
N ALA A 171 -10.12 12.40 3.04
CA ALA A 171 -8.81 11.74 3.06
C ALA A 171 -8.90 10.28 2.57
N ARG A 172 -9.92 9.53 3.01
CA ARG A 172 -10.18 8.18 2.50
C ARG A 172 -10.53 8.17 1.01
N LEU A 173 -11.31 9.13 0.54
CA LEU A 173 -11.65 9.28 -0.86
C LEU A 173 -10.40 9.56 -1.70
N TYR A 174 -9.53 10.47 -1.25
CA TYR A 174 -8.27 10.77 -1.93
C TYR A 174 -7.38 9.52 -2.08
N VAL A 175 -7.21 8.73 -1.02
CA VAL A 175 -6.43 7.48 -1.07
C VAL A 175 -7.11 6.45 -1.99
N ALA A 176 -8.44 6.33 -1.89
CA ALA A 176 -9.19 5.36 -2.71
C ALA A 176 -9.13 5.70 -4.21
N THR A 177 -9.27 6.97 -4.59
CA THR A 177 -9.13 7.39 -5.99
C THR A 177 -7.70 7.24 -6.47
N GLN A 178 -6.70 7.56 -5.65
CA GLN A 178 -5.29 7.33 -5.99
C GLN A 178 -5.02 5.84 -6.31
N GLN A 179 -5.46 4.93 -5.44
CA GLN A 179 -5.26 3.49 -5.63
C GLN A 179 -6.03 2.94 -6.82
N TRP A 180 -7.25 3.44 -7.05
CA TRP A 180 -8.04 3.09 -8.22
C TRP A 180 -7.35 3.53 -9.52
N LEU A 181 -6.85 4.77 -9.58
CA LEU A 181 -6.12 5.31 -10.74
C LEU A 181 -4.84 4.50 -11.01
N LEU A 182 -4.04 4.26 -9.97
CA LEU A 182 -2.84 3.43 -10.06
C LEU A 182 -3.14 2.02 -10.57
N LYS A 183 -4.25 1.40 -10.13
CA LYS A 183 -4.66 0.09 -10.61
C LYS A 183 -5.03 0.12 -12.09
N ARG A 184 -5.71 1.16 -12.56
CA ARG A 184 -6.06 1.32 -13.98
C ARG A 184 -4.81 1.57 -14.84
N ILE A 185 -3.91 2.44 -14.39
CA ILE A 185 -2.61 2.70 -15.04
C ILE A 185 -1.78 1.41 -15.12
N GLU A 186 -1.69 0.64 -14.03
CA GLU A 186 -1.02 -0.66 -14.00
C GLU A 186 -1.62 -1.62 -15.03
N ASN A 187 -2.93 -1.76 -15.07
CA ASN A 187 -3.59 -2.68 -16.01
C ASN A 187 -3.34 -2.30 -17.47
N VAL A 188 -3.37 -1.01 -17.80
CA VAL A 188 -3.04 -0.54 -19.16
C VAL A 188 -1.53 -0.70 -19.44
N GLY A 189 -0.67 -0.54 -18.43
CA GLY A 189 0.77 -0.69 -18.53
C GLY A 189 1.31 -2.12 -18.53
N LYS A 190 0.48 -3.13 -18.27
CA LYS A 190 0.84 -4.56 -18.32
C LYS A 190 1.13 -5.02 -19.76
N ALA A 191 2.34 -4.73 -20.22
CA ALA A 191 2.86 -5.19 -21.49
C ALA A 191 4.32 -5.64 -21.32
N ALA A 192 4.75 -6.63 -22.09
CA ALA A 192 6.14 -7.12 -22.14
C ALA A 192 7.05 -6.17 -22.96
N LYS A 193 6.93 -4.87 -22.73
CA LYS A 193 7.72 -3.82 -23.39
C LYS A 193 7.89 -2.60 -22.49
N LEU A 194 8.91 -1.79 -22.79
CA LEU A 194 9.03 -0.46 -22.22
C LEU A 194 8.10 0.52 -22.90
N GLN A 195 7.73 1.56 -22.16
CA GLN A 195 6.82 2.61 -22.60
C GLN A 195 7.04 3.88 -21.77
N THR A 196 6.60 5.01 -22.29
CA THR A 196 6.65 6.30 -21.56
C THR A 196 5.36 6.57 -20.80
N CYS A 197 5.41 7.43 -19.77
CA CYS A 197 4.18 7.85 -19.08
C CYS A 197 3.23 8.61 -20.02
N ALA A 198 3.74 9.33 -21.03
CA ALA A 198 2.90 9.98 -22.05
C ALA A 198 2.13 8.95 -22.88
N GLN A 199 2.78 7.86 -23.31
CA GLN A 199 2.09 6.76 -24.01
C GLN A 199 1.01 6.10 -23.15
N LEU A 200 1.22 6.02 -21.83
CA LEU A 200 0.17 5.54 -20.91
C LEU A 200 -0.99 6.52 -20.81
N ALA A 201 -0.70 7.81 -20.67
CA ALA A 201 -1.71 8.85 -20.61
C ALA A 201 -2.56 8.90 -21.88
N ASP A 202 -1.93 8.77 -23.05
CA ASP A 202 -2.63 8.75 -24.34
C ASP A 202 -3.60 7.57 -24.46
N ARG A 203 -3.20 6.38 -24.00
CA ARG A 203 -4.07 5.20 -23.99
C ARG A 203 -5.24 5.32 -22.99
N LEU A 204 -5.06 6.11 -21.93
CA LEU A 204 -6.10 6.40 -20.94
C LEU A 204 -6.97 7.60 -21.33
N ARG A 205 -6.59 8.37 -22.35
CA ARG A 205 -7.26 9.64 -22.70
C ARG A 205 -8.74 9.46 -23.01
N HIS A 206 -9.16 8.34 -23.58
CA HIS A 206 -10.57 8.10 -23.93
C HIS A 206 -11.31 7.25 -22.88
N ASP A 207 -10.68 6.94 -21.75
CA ASP A 207 -11.33 6.23 -20.65
C ASP A 207 -12.12 7.21 -19.79
N GLU A 208 -13.43 7.31 -20.07
CA GLU A 208 -14.34 8.23 -19.35
C GLU A 208 -14.34 8.00 -17.84
N SER A 209 -14.28 6.72 -17.41
CA SER A 209 -14.21 6.38 -15.99
C SER A 209 -12.91 6.89 -15.37
N PHE A 210 -11.79 6.75 -16.10
CA PHE A 210 -10.50 7.27 -15.65
C PHE A 210 -10.52 8.79 -15.51
N GLN A 211 -11.07 9.51 -16.49
CA GLN A 211 -11.20 10.97 -16.43
C GLN A 211 -12.05 11.43 -15.24
N GLN A 212 -13.19 10.78 -15.00
CA GLN A 212 -14.06 11.14 -13.86
C GLN A 212 -13.36 10.95 -12.52
N VAL A 213 -12.67 9.82 -12.32
CA VAL A 213 -11.92 9.56 -11.09
C VAL A 213 -10.71 10.48 -10.97
N ALA A 214 -10.03 10.80 -12.08
CA ALA A 214 -8.95 11.78 -12.12
C ALA A 214 -9.43 13.17 -11.70
N ALA A 215 -10.60 13.60 -12.17
CA ALA A 215 -11.20 14.87 -11.78
C ALA A 215 -11.52 14.92 -10.27
N ILE A 216 -12.02 13.83 -9.69
CA ILE A 216 -12.26 13.71 -8.25
C ILE A 216 -10.94 13.75 -7.46
N TYR A 217 -9.91 13.04 -7.93
CA TYR A 217 -8.58 13.02 -7.31
C TYR A 217 -7.89 14.39 -7.35
N GLY A 218 -7.93 15.05 -8.51
CA GLY A 218 -7.32 16.38 -8.73
C GLY A 218 -8.10 17.53 -8.08
N GLY A 219 -9.43 17.36 -7.95
CA GLY A 219 -10.35 18.39 -7.51
C GLY A 219 -10.66 19.45 -8.58
N ALA A 220 -10.50 19.11 -9.85
CA ALA A 220 -10.75 19.98 -11.00
C ALA A 220 -11.23 19.15 -12.20
N SER A 221 -12.03 19.73 -13.10
CA SER A 221 -12.48 19.05 -14.33
C SER A 221 -11.34 18.88 -15.34
N ASP A 222 -10.45 19.86 -15.43
CA ASP A 222 -9.45 19.95 -16.48
C ASP A 222 -8.11 19.42 -15.96
N VAL A 223 -8.05 18.11 -15.77
CA VAL A 223 -6.84 17.44 -15.29
C VAL A 223 -5.91 17.16 -16.48
N ASP A 224 -4.69 17.68 -16.41
CA ASP A 224 -3.61 17.24 -17.29
C ASP A 224 -3.28 15.77 -16.98
N LEU A 225 -3.81 14.87 -17.82
CA LEU A 225 -3.64 13.43 -17.66
C LEU A 225 -2.19 12.99 -17.78
N GLN A 226 -1.39 13.65 -18.62
CA GLN A 226 0.02 13.30 -18.78
C GLN A 226 0.79 13.61 -17.49
N THR A 227 0.59 14.80 -16.93
CA THR A 227 1.18 15.17 -15.64
C THR A 227 0.70 14.25 -14.51
N LEU A 228 -0.60 13.99 -14.43
CA LEU A 228 -1.18 13.09 -13.41
C LEU A 228 -0.57 11.68 -13.48
N VAL A 229 -0.56 11.07 -14.67
CA VAL A 229 -0.03 9.71 -14.85
C VAL A 229 1.47 9.69 -14.53
N ALA A 230 2.23 10.69 -14.98
CA ALA A 230 3.64 10.79 -14.67
C ALA A 230 3.92 10.89 -13.16
N GLU A 231 3.16 11.72 -12.43
CA GLU A 231 3.29 11.85 -10.97
C GLU A 231 2.93 10.57 -10.21
N LEU A 232 1.82 9.93 -10.58
CA LEU A 232 1.38 8.67 -9.97
C LEU A 232 2.39 7.55 -10.22
N VAL A 233 2.84 7.38 -11.47
CA VAL A 233 3.85 6.38 -11.83
C VAL A 233 5.19 6.65 -11.16
N ALA A 234 5.63 7.91 -11.07
CA ALA A 234 6.87 8.25 -10.38
C ALA A 234 6.82 7.92 -8.87
N GLY A 235 5.64 7.97 -8.26
CA GLY A 235 5.42 7.57 -6.87
C GLY A 235 5.39 6.06 -6.64
N ASP A 236 5.02 5.29 -7.66
CA ASP A 236 4.82 3.83 -7.62
C ASP A 236 5.84 3.08 -8.50
N SER A 237 6.99 3.70 -8.76
CA SER A 237 8.10 3.12 -9.53
C SER A 237 9.45 3.22 -8.84
N VAL A 238 10.29 2.22 -9.08
CA VAL A 238 11.68 2.18 -8.61
C VAL A 238 12.62 1.97 -9.80
N PRO A 239 13.72 2.74 -9.91
CA PRO A 239 14.71 2.55 -10.98
C PRO A 239 15.29 1.14 -10.99
N GLN A 240 15.44 0.55 -12.18
CA GLN A 240 16.08 -0.76 -12.35
C GLN A 240 17.52 -0.75 -11.82
N MET A 241 18.30 0.28 -12.17
CA MET A 241 19.72 0.36 -11.82
C MET A 241 19.90 0.75 -10.34
N ALA A 242 20.69 -0.03 -9.61
CA ALA A 242 20.99 0.17 -8.19
C ALA A 242 21.58 1.56 -7.92
N ALA A 243 22.49 2.03 -8.77
CA ALA A 243 23.13 3.34 -8.64
C ALA A 243 22.15 4.52 -8.71
N VAL A 244 20.96 4.33 -9.28
CA VAL A 244 19.90 5.35 -9.38
C VAL A 244 18.93 5.29 -8.20
N ARG A 245 18.70 4.11 -7.62
CA ARG A 245 17.84 3.97 -6.42
C ARG A 245 18.61 4.17 -5.10
N LEU A 246 19.87 3.75 -5.02
CA LEU A 246 20.75 3.84 -3.86
C LEU A 246 21.72 5.02 -3.96
N LYS A 247 22.11 5.57 -2.80
CA LYS A 247 23.19 6.55 -2.70
C LYS A 247 24.55 5.86 -2.82
N PRO A 248 25.61 6.59 -3.24
CA PRO A 248 26.97 6.03 -3.33
C PRO A 248 27.44 5.32 -2.05
N ALA A 249 27.16 5.89 -0.87
CA ALA A 249 27.52 5.29 0.42
C ALA A 249 26.83 3.95 0.72
N ALA A 250 25.74 3.62 0.02
CA ALA A 250 25.02 2.35 0.16
C ALA A 250 25.43 1.30 -0.89
N MET A 251 26.22 1.68 -1.91
CA MET A 251 26.68 0.75 -2.94
C MET A 251 27.52 -0.42 -2.39
N PRO A 252 28.40 -0.24 -1.38
CA PRO A 252 29.08 -1.38 -0.75
C PRO A 252 28.12 -2.42 -0.17
N LYS A 253 26.98 -1.99 0.39
CA LYS A 253 25.94 -2.92 0.87
C LYS A 253 25.33 -3.70 -0.28
N PHE A 254 25.04 -3.02 -1.40
CA PHE A 254 24.53 -3.69 -2.60
C PHE A 254 25.50 -4.73 -3.14
N ARG A 255 26.81 -4.43 -3.15
CA ARG A 255 27.84 -5.40 -3.54
C ARG A 255 27.92 -6.59 -2.57
N ALA A 256 27.82 -6.37 -1.26
CA ALA A 256 27.76 -7.45 -0.26
C ALA A 256 26.55 -8.38 -0.47
N TRP A 257 25.39 -7.81 -0.83
CA TRP A 257 24.21 -8.60 -1.22
C TRP A 257 24.45 -9.42 -2.49
N GLN A 258 25.05 -8.82 -3.53
CA GLN A 258 25.38 -9.55 -4.75
C GLN A 258 26.37 -10.69 -4.49
N GLU A 259 27.38 -10.48 -3.65
CA GLU A 259 28.32 -11.53 -3.24
C GLU A 259 27.61 -12.67 -2.50
N THR A 260 26.72 -12.33 -1.57
CA THR A 260 25.89 -13.31 -0.84
C THR A 260 25.06 -14.16 -1.80
N TRP A 261 24.37 -13.54 -2.75
CA TRP A 261 23.58 -14.26 -3.75
C TRP A 261 24.46 -15.10 -4.68
N ASN A 262 25.65 -14.62 -5.06
CA ASN A 262 26.58 -15.41 -5.86
C ASN A 262 27.02 -16.68 -5.13
N LYS A 263 27.32 -16.58 -3.83
CA LYS A 263 27.65 -17.73 -2.98
C LYS A 263 26.48 -18.72 -2.90
N GLN A 264 25.27 -18.23 -2.65
CA GLN A 264 24.06 -19.05 -2.62
C GLN A 264 23.79 -19.76 -3.96
N ARG A 265 24.04 -19.10 -5.10
CA ARG A 265 23.92 -19.76 -6.41
C ARG A 265 24.92 -20.90 -6.60
N VAL A 266 26.12 -20.77 -6.04
CA VAL A 266 27.10 -21.87 -6.06
C VAL A 266 26.59 -23.02 -5.18
N GLU A 267 26.02 -22.75 -4.00
CA GLU A 267 25.37 -23.77 -3.18
C GLU A 267 24.23 -24.47 -3.92
N ASP A 268 23.34 -23.72 -4.58
CA ASP A 268 22.24 -24.26 -5.39
C ASP A 268 22.76 -25.15 -6.53
N ALA A 269 23.85 -24.75 -7.19
CA ALA A 269 24.48 -25.52 -8.26
C ALA A 269 25.11 -26.83 -7.74
N ILE A 270 25.72 -26.80 -6.55
CA ILE A 270 26.24 -28.00 -5.87
C ILE A 270 25.08 -28.93 -5.51
N ASP A 271 23.99 -28.39 -4.95
CA ASP A 271 22.82 -29.20 -4.61
C ASP A 271 22.19 -29.85 -5.84
N ALA A 272 22.10 -29.13 -6.96
CA ALA A 272 21.64 -29.68 -8.23
C ALA A 272 22.58 -30.77 -8.76
N LYS A 273 23.90 -30.59 -8.67
CA LYS A 273 24.92 -31.59 -9.07
C LYS A 273 24.78 -32.90 -8.29
N PHE A 274 24.49 -32.84 -6.99
CA PHE A 274 24.31 -34.03 -6.14
C PHE A 274 22.87 -34.54 -6.10
N GLY A 275 21.92 -33.89 -6.78
CA GLY A 275 20.51 -34.28 -6.80
C GLY A 275 19.80 -34.09 -5.45
N VAL A 276 20.25 -33.13 -4.64
CA VAL A 276 19.73 -32.84 -3.29
C VAL A 276 19.01 -31.49 -3.20
N ASN A 277 18.86 -30.79 -4.32
CA ASN A 277 18.10 -29.54 -4.43
C ASN A 277 16.59 -29.71 -4.18
N GLN A 278 16.09 -30.95 -4.10
CA GLN A 278 14.74 -31.28 -3.67
C GLN A 278 14.78 -32.38 -2.60
N PRO A 279 13.82 -32.38 -1.64
CA PRO A 279 13.64 -33.49 -0.73
C PRO A 279 13.36 -34.79 -1.47
N LEU A 280 13.86 -35.91 -0.93
CA LEU A 280 13.52 -37.24 -1.44
C LEU A 280 12.00 -37.48 -1.33
N ALA A 281 11.37 -37.96 -2.41
CA ALA A 281 9.94 -38.24 -2.42
C ALA A 281 9.56 -39.30 -1.35
N ASP A 282 8.35 -39.18 -0.77
CA ASP A 282 7.90 -40.04 0.34
C ASP A 282 7.95 -41.55 0.02
N ALA A 283 7.71 -41.93 -1.23
CA ALA A 283 7.81 -43.32 -1.68
C ALA A 283 9.27 -43.83 -1.66
N ASP A 284 10.21 -42.99 -2.08
CA ASP A 284 11.63 -43.31 -2.15
C ASP A 284 12.30 -43.24 -0.78
N ALA A 285 11.81 -42.37 0.11
CA ALA A 285 12.26 -42.28 1.49
C ALA A 285 11.99 -43.55 2.32
N LYS A 286 11.05 -44.39 1.89
CA LYS A 286 10.76 -45.70 2.50
C LYS A 286 11.73 -46.80 2.06
N ILE A 287 12.49 -46.59 0.98
CA ILE A 287 13.46 -47.56 0.47
C ILE A 287 14.81 -47.28 1.15
N PRO A 288 15.34 -48.17 2.01
CA PRO A 288 16.54 -47.89 2.80
C PRO A 288 17.77 -47.53 1.95
N GLU A 289 17.95 -48.18 0.81
CA GLU A 289 19.06 -47.92 -0.11
C GLU A 289 19.01 -46.51 -0.70
N LYS A 290 17.84 -46.10 -1.21
CA LYS A 290 17.66 -44.74 -1.77
C LYS A 290 17.83 -43.67 -0.70
N LYS A 291 17.29 -43.90 0.49
CA LYS A 291 17.45 -43.00 1.64
C LYS A 291 18.93 -42.85 2.03
N ASN A 292 19.68 -43.95 2.13
CA ASN A 292 21.10 -43.93 2.46
C ASN A 292 21.93 -43.23 1.37
N ALA A 293 21.64 -43.50 0.09
CA ALA A 293 22.29 -42.83 -1.03
C ALA A 293 22.05 -41.32 -1.02
N TYR A 294 20.81 -40.87 -0.79
CA TYR A 294 20.48 -39.46 -0.66
C TYR A 294 21.18 -38.80 0.54
N GLN A 295 21.26 -39.48 1.69
CA GLN A 295 22.00 -38.97 2.85
C GLN A 295 23.50 -38.85 2.59
N LEU A 296 24.09 -39.78 1.84
CA LEU A 296 25.49 -39.68 1.42
C LEU A 296 25.69 -38.49 0.47
N ALA A 297 24.80 -38.32 -0.50
CA ALA A 297 24.81 -37.18 -1.42
C ALA A 297 24.70 -35.84 -0.68
N LEU A 298 23.83 -35.74 0.34
CA LEU A 298 23.74 -34.55 1.20
C LEU A 298 25.06 -34.22 1.90
N LYS A 299 25.75 -35.23 2.44
CA LYS A 299 27.06 -35.03 3.10
C LYS A 299 28.14 -34.60 2.10
N GLN A 300 28.12 -35.16 0.89
CA GLN A 300 29.06 -34.79 -0.17
C GLN A 300 28.81 -33.36 -0.67
N ALA A 301 27.54 -32.98 -0.86
CA ALA A 301 27.13 -31.62 -1.20
C ALA A 301 27.60 -30.63 -0.13
N GLU A 302 27.35 -30.92 1.16
CA GLU A 302 27.77 -30.07 2.27
C GLU A 302 29.30 -29.90 2.34
N ALA A 303 30.06 -30.98 2.15
CA ALA A 303 31.52 -30.92 2.10
C ALA A 303 32.03 -30.05 0.93
N GLU A 304 31.42 -30.18 -0.25
CA GLU A 304 31.77 -29.36 -1.42
C GLU A 304 31.39 -27.89 -1.24
N LYS A 305 30.24 -27.59 -0.60
CA LYS A 305 29.84 -26.22 -0.23
C LYS A 305 30.84 -25.61 0.75
N GLN A 306 31.23 -26.33 1.78
CA GLN A 306 32.21 -25.84 2.75
C GLN A 306 33.58 -25.56 2.10
N GLN A 307 33.96 -26.35 1.09
CA GLN A 307 35.22 -26.19 0.37
C GLN A 307 35.19 -25.01 -0.63
N GLN A 308 34.09 -24.86 -1.40
CA GLN A 308 34.02 -23.88 -2.50
C GLN A 308 33.42 -22.53 -2.08
N VAL A 309 32.45 -22.54 -1.17
CA VAL A 309 31.68 -21.36 -0.77
C VAL A 309 32.12 -20.86 0.61
N GLY A 310 32.31 -21.78 1.55
CA GLY A 310 32.62 -21.46 2.94
C GLY A 310 31.48 -20.76 3.65
N GLU A 311 31.79 -20.03 4.73
CA GLU A 311 30.77 -19.32 5.52
C GLU A 311 30.22 -18.10 4.77
N ILE A 312 28.88 -18.03 4.65
CA ILE A 312 28.18 -16.89 4.07
C ILE A 312 27.73 -15.93 5.19
N SER A 313 28.46 -14.82 5.34
CA SER A 313 28.08 -13.75 6.27
C SER A 313 26.72 -13.15 5.92
N VAL A 314 25.92 -12.83 6.94
CA VAL A 314 24.64 -12.14 6.76
C VAL A 314 24.87 -10.74 6.17
N PRO A 315 24.29 -10.40 5.01
CA PRO A 315 24.50 -9.10 4.39
C PRO A 315 23.84 -7.96 5.20
N PRO A 316 24.39 -6.74 5.11
CA PRO A 316 23.87 -5.61 5.88
C PRO A 316 22.47 -5.18 5.41
N GLN A 317 21.61 -4.82 6.36
CA GLN A 317 20.29 -4.28 6.06
C GLN A 317 20.36 -2.83 5.56
N TYR A 318 19.39 -2.48 4.71
CA TYR A 318 19.20 -1.10 4.27
C TYR A 318 18.38 -0.28 5.27
N LYS A 319 18.58 1.03 5.25
CA LYS A 319 17.80 2.04 5.98
C LYS A 319 17.37 3.16 5.04
N GLN A 320 16.36 3.94 5.42
CA GLN A 320 15.87 5.06 4.59
C GLN A 320 16.99 6.00 4.07
N PRO A 321 18.03 6.38 4.85
CA PRO A 321 19.12 7.21 4.34
C PRO A 321 19.95 6.60 3.21
N ASP A 322 19.91 5.28 3.00
CA ASP A 322 20.66 4.57 1.96
C ASP A 322 20.05 4.82 0.56
N PHE A 323 18.75 5.13 0.49
CA PHE A 323 18.04 5.37 -0.76
C PHE A 323 18.11 6.84 -1.19
N ARG A 324 18.12 7.09 -2.50
CA ARG A 324 18.14 8.47 -3.05
C ARG A 324 16.84 9.23 -2.79
N LYS A 325 15.70 8.54 -2.75
CA LYS A 325 14.38 9.12 -2.47
C LYS A 325 13.67 8.34 -1.35
N PRO A 326 12.95 9.01 -0.43
CA PRO A 326 12.13 8.34 0.57
C PRO A 326 11.08 7.38 -0.04
N GLY A 327 10.53 7.73 -1.22
CA GLY A 327 9.59 6.86 -1.93
C GLY A 327 10.16 5.49 -2.30
N TYR A 328 11.45 5.43 -2.68
CA TYR A 328 12.11 4.16 -2.98
C TYR A 328 12.21 3.28 -1.73
N TRP A 329 12.54 3.87 -0.57
CA TRP A 329 12.54 3.14 0.71
C TRP A 329 11.15 2.57 1.04
N SER A 330 10.08 3.35 0.86
CA SER A 330 8.72 2.86 1.10
C SER A 330 8.34 1.66 0.23
N LEU A 331 8.87 1.59 -0.99
CA LEU A 331 8.63 0.52 -1.96
C LEU A 331 9.58 -0.68 -1.83
N ARG A 332 10.66 -0.56 -1.05
CA ARG A 332 11.75 -1.57 -1.01
C ARG A 332 12.09 -2.09 0.39
N GLY A 333 12.01 -1.22 1.40
CA GLY A 333 12.26 -1.55 2.79
C GLY A 333 13.67 -2.09 3.07
N LYS A 334 13.81 -2.73 4.23
CA LYS A 334 15.12 -3.13 4.81
C LYS A 334 15.91 -4.16 4.00
N LEU A 335 15.24 -4.93 3.13
CA LEU A 335 15.84 -6.00 2.32
C LEU A 335 15.85 -5.69 0.81
N ASP A 336 15.52 -4.46 0.41
CA ASP A 336 15.38 -4.05 -1.00
C ASP A 336 14.37 -4.88 -1.83
N VAL A 337 13.34 -5.45 -1.16
CA VAL A 337 12.34 -6.33 -1.78
C VAL A 337 11.34 -5.49 -2.60
N PRO A 338 11.18 -5.74 -3.91
CA PRO A 338 10.27 -4.98 -4.77
C PRO A 338 8.81 -4.98 -4.29
N LYS A 339 8.19 -3.80 -4.22
CA LYS A 339 6.74 -3.60 -3.97
C LYS A 339 6.10 -2.59 -4.92
N GLU A 340 6.88 -2.08 -5.86
CA GLU A 340 6.43 -1.12 -6.87
C GLU A 340 5.61 -1.77 -7.98
N ARG A 341 4.74 -0.98 -8.63
CA ARG A 341 3.96 -1.43 -9.80
C ARG A 341 4.75 -1.40 -11.09
N PHE A 342 5.74 -0.51 -11.16
CA PHE A 342 6.58 -0.30 -12.34
C PHE A 342 8.05 -0.22 -11.97
N PHE A 343 8.92 -0.76 -12.81
CA PHE A 343 10.33 -0.35 -12.77
C PHE A 343 10.53 0.80 -13.77
N SER A 344 11.53 1.64 -13.51
CA SER A 344 11.83 2.77 -14.39
C SER A 344 13.28 2.80 -14.87
N LEU A 345 13.50 3.51 -15.97
CA LEU A 345 14.82 3.79 -16.54
C LEU A 345 15.00 5.32 -16.70
N PRO A 346 15.21 6.06 -15.60
CA PRO A 346 15.53 7.49 -15.70
C PRO A 346 16.77 7.72 -16.55
N GLY A 347 16.71 8.69 -17.47
CA GLY A 347 17.79 8.98 -18.42
C GLY A 347 17.68 8.21 -19.74
N CYS A 348 16.65 7.38 -19.92
CA CYS A 348 16.37 6.64 -21.15
C CYS A 348 15.19 7.23 -21.95
N GLU A 349 14.77 8.46 -21.64
CA GLU A 349 13.69 9.17 -22.31
C GLU A 349 14.07 9.54 -23.76
N LYS A 350 13.12 9.37 -24.69
CA LYS A 350 13.34 9.66 -26.13
C LYS A 350 13.26 11.15 -26.44
N ALA A 351 13.84 11.56 -27.57
CA ALA A 351 13.69 12.94 -28.03
C ALA A 351 12.20 13.31 -28.24
N GLY A 352 11.78 14.46 -27.69
CA GLY A 352 10.40 14.93 -27.78
C GLY A 352 9.43 14.39 -26.71
N ASP A 353 9.85 13.42 -25.88
CA ASP A 353 9.05 12.93 -24.75
C ASP A 353 9.94 12.79 -23.50
N SER A 354 9.85 13.78 -22.62
CA SER A 354 10.61 13.83 -21.36
C SER A 354 9.96 13.05 -20.22
N THR A 355 8.88 12.32 -20.48
CA THR A 355 8.22 11.53 -19.45
C THR A 355 8.95 10.22 -19.20
N LEU A 356 8.93 9.76 -17.95
CA LEU A 356 9.70 8.62 -17.47
C LEU A 356 9.44 7.36 -18.31
N VAL A 357 10.51 6.69 -18.72
CA VAL A 357 10.44 5.36 -19.34
C VAL A 357 10.27 4.32 -18.25
N ILE A 358 9.25 3.47 -18.41
CA ILE A 358 8.87 2.46 -17.44
C ILE A 358 8.59 1.11 -18.10
N GLY A 359 8.68 0.06 -17.29
CA GLY A 359 8.11 -1.25 -17.60
C GLY A 359 7.32 -1.79 -16.41
N TRP A 360 6.41 -2.73 -16.67
CA TRP A 360 5.62 -3.34 -15.60
C TRP A 360 6.52 -4.17 -14.67
N ALA A 361 6.38 -4.00 -13.35
CA ALA A 361 7.24 -4.67 -12.39
C ALA A 361 7.05 -6.19 -12.36
N GLY A 362 5.88 -6.69 -12.78
CA GLY A 362 5.56 -8.12 -12.83
C GLY A 362 6.16 -8.90 -13.99
N LEU A 363 6.96 -8.27 -14.86
CA LEU A 363 7.70 -8.97 -15.91
C LEU A 363 8.75 -9.93 -15.30
N SER A 364 8.91 -11.10 -15.90
CA SER A 364 10.03 -12.00 -15.59
C SER A 364 11.37 -11.31 -15.90
N HIS A 365 12.47 -11.83 -15.36
CA HIS A 365 13.81 -11.29 -15.64
C HIS A 365 14.12 -11.34 -17.13
N LEU A 366 13.73 -12.42 -17.82
CA LEU A 366 13.85 -12.56 -19.27
C LEU A 366 13.04 -11.49 -20.00
N GLN A 367 11.74 -11.36 -19.73
CA GLN A 367 10.87 -10.36 -20.37
C GLN A 367 11.38 -8.93 -20.13
N ARG A 368 11.90 -8.66 -18.94
CA ARG A 368 12.49 -7.36 -18.59
C ARG A 368 13.76 -7.09 -19.38
N ALA A 369 14.67 -8.05 -19.49
CA ALA A 369 15.89 -7.93 -20.28
C ALA A 369 15.57 -7.74 -21.77
N THR A 370 14.62 -8.49 -22.31
CA THR A 370 14.14 -8.33 -23.69
C THR A 370 13.55 -6.94 -23.94
N ALA A 371 12.72 -6.44 -23.02
CA ALA A 371 12.15 -5.10 -23.15
C ALA A 371 13.20 -3.99 -23.10
N ILE A 372 14.22 -4.12 -22.25
CA ILE A 372 15.33 -3.17 -22.16
C ILE A 372 16.20 -3.24 -23.43
N ALA A 373 16.57 -4.44 -23.89
CA ALA A 373 17.37 -4.62 -25.09
C ALA A 373 16.67 -4.11 -26.35
N ALA A 374 15.36 -4.34 -26.48
CA ALA A 374 14.58 -3.79 -27.59
C ALA A 374 14.54 -2.25 -27.56
N TRP A 375 14.39 -1.64 -26.38
CA TRP A 375 14.42 -0.19 -26.25
C TRP A 375 15.81 0.39 -26.53
N TYR A 376 16.86 -0.33 -26.14
CA TYR A 376 18.26 -0.01 -26.41
C TYR A 376 18.56 -0.01 -27.90
N LEU A 377 18.22 -1.10 -28.60
CA LEU A 377 18.50 -1.26 -30.04
C LEU A 377 17.77 -0.19 -30.86
N ASP A 378 16.51 0.09 -30.56
CA ASP A 378 15.76 1.16 -31.24
C ASP A 378 16.43 2.54 -31.06
N ARG A 379 16.97 2.82 -29.87
CA ARG A 379 17.70 4.07 -29.58
C ARG A 379 19.06 4.15 -30.26
N LYS A 380 19.79 3.03 -30.31
CA LYS A 380 21.08 2.94 -30.99
C LYS A 380 20.91 3.08 -32.50
N ASP A 381 20.04 2.26 -33.09
CA ASP A 381 19.97 2.07 -34.54
C ASP A 381 19.11 3.14 -35.24
N ASN A 382 18.05 3.65 -34.59
CA ASN A 382 17.12 4.60 -35.20
C ASN A 382 17.29 6.05 -34.68
N GLU A 383 17.80 6.25 -33.46
CA GLU A 383 17.99 7.59 -32.88
C GLU A 383 19.47 8.01 -32.76
N GLY A 384 20.42 7.13 -33.09
CA GLY A 384 21.85 7.44 -33.09
C GLY A 384 22.41 7.78 -31.71
N TRP A 385 21.89 7.14 -30.65
CA TRP A 385 22.36 7.40 -29.28
C TRP A 385 23.79 6.94 -29.07
N GLU A 386 24.57 7.78 -28.41
CA GLU A 386 25.97 7.50 -28.09
C GLU A 386 26.14 6.70 -26.79
N ALA A 387 27.36 6.22 -26.55
CA ALA A 387 27.70 5.37 -25.40
C ALA A 387 27.21 5.91 -24.04
N GLU A 388 27.32 7.22 -23.81
CA GLU A 388 26.87 7.86 -22.56
C GLU A 388 25.35 7.75 -22.33
N GLN A 389 24.56 7.89 -23.42
CA GLN A 389 23.10 7.82 -23.37
C GLN A 389 22.62 6.36 -23.29
N LEU A 390 23.35 5.44 -23.89
CA LEU A 390 23.06 4.00 -23.89
C LEU A 390 23.46 3.29 -22.58
N MET A 391 24.44 3.85 -21.86
CA MET A 391 25.00 3.29 -20.62
C MET A 391 23.98 2.86 -19.56
N PRO A 392 22.91 3.63 -19.23
CA PRO A 392 21.97 3.24 -18.18
C PRO A 392 21.28 1.90 -18.48
N MET A 393 20.98 1.63 -19.77
CA MET A 393 20.36 0.37 -20.19
C MET A 393 21.35 -0.80 -20.12
N LEU A 394 22.63 -0.58 -20.44
CA LEU A 394 23.67 -1.61 -20.29
C LEU A 394 23.90 -1.98 -18.82
N VAL A 395 23.89 -1.00 -17.91
CA VAL A 395 23.93 -1.23 -16.46
C VAL A 395 22.69 -2.01 -16.00
N ALA A 396 21.51 -1.63 -16.50
CA ALA A 396 20.26 -2.32 -16.18
C ALA A 396 20.28 -3.79 -16.64
N LEU A 397 20.87 -4.09 -17.81
CA LEU A 397 21.06 -5.46 -18.31
C LEU A 397 22.08 -6.24 -17.49
N ASP A 398 23.23 -5.65 -17.13
CA ASP A 398 24.25 -6.32 -16.30
C ASP A 398 23.68 -6.72 -14.92
N GLU A 399 22.84 -5.88 -14.31
CA GLU A 399 22.15 -6.21 -13.05
C GLU A 399 21.13 -7.36 -13.20
N LEU A 400 20.65 -7.65 -14.42
CA LEU A 400 19.72 -8.74 -14.70
C LEU A 400 20.40 -10.07 -15.04
N ILE A 401 21.60 -10.05 -15.65
CA ILE A 401 22.30 -11.25 -16.12
C ILE A 401 22.40 -12.37 -15.06
N PRO A 402 22.77 -12.11 -13.79
CA PRO A 402 22.87 -13.17 -12.79
C PRO A 402 21.55 -13.93 -12.59
N TRP A 403 20.42 -13.22 -12.69
CA TRP A 403 19.07 -13.80 -12.57
C TRP A 403 18.64 -14.54 -13.83
N LEU A 404 19.04 -14.05 -15.00
CA LEU A 404 18.84 -14.76 -16.27
C LEU A 404 19.59 -16.09 -16.26
N LYS A 405 20.85 -16.08 -15.82
CA LYS A 405 21.67 -17.30 -15.68
C LYS A 405 21.07 -18.29 -14.69
N GLN A 406 20.50 -17.81 -13.59
CA GLN A 406 19.92 -18.67 -12.56
C GLN A 406 18.58 -19.28 -12.98
N TRP A 407 17.70 -18.52 -13.63
CA TRP A 407 16.30 -18.93 -13.83
C TRP A 407 15.87 -19.11 -15.29
N HIS A 408 16.66 -18.64 -16.24
CA HIS A 408 16.30 -18.57 -17.66
C HIS A 408 17.44 -19.04 -18.59
N ASN A 409 18.31 -19.96 -18.13
CA ASN A 409 19.48 -20.42 -18.90
C ASN A 409 19.43 -21.88 -19.38
N HIS A 410 18.26 -22.52 -19.23
CA HIS A 410 17.93 -23.68 -20.04
C HIS A 410 17.71 -23.25 -21.49
N ILE A 411 17.76 -24.20 -22.43
CA ILE A 411 17.45 -23.93 -23.83
C ILE A 411 15.99 -23.44 -23.89
N ASP A 412 15.83 -22.20 -24.31
CA ASP A 412 14.53 -21.59 -24.47
C ASP A 412 13.81 -22.20 -25.68
N PRO A 413 12.55 -22.64 -25.55
CA PRO A 413 11.84 -23.32 -26.64
C PRO A 413 11.49 -22.40 -27.81
N GLU A 414 11.42 -21.08 -27.61
CA GLU A 414 11.11 -20.10 -28.65
C GLU A 414 12.37 -19.69 -29.42
N PHE A 415 13.48 -19.46 -28.71
CA PHE A 415 14.72 -18.96 -29.30
C PHE A 415 15.74 -20.06 -29.61
N ASN A 416 15.57 -21.27 -29.06
CA ASN A 416 16.53 -22.38 -29.10
C ASN A 416 17.93 -21.98 -28.59
N GLU A 417 17.96 -21.10 -27.59
CA GLU A 417 19.18 -20.51 -27.02
C GLU A 417 19.15 -20.50 -25.49
N ARG A 418 20.33 -20.42 -24.86
CA ARG A 418 20.44 -20.22 -23.41
C ARG A 418 20.40 -18.72 -23.11
N MET A 419 19.25 -18.21 -22.67
CA MET A 419 19.01 -16.77 -22.67
C MET A 419 19.93 -15.97 -21.72
N GLY A 420 20.39 -16.56 -20.62
CA GLY A 420 21.39 -15.93 -19.74
C GLY A 420 22.75 -15.75 -20.44
N ASP A 421 23.21 -16.77 -21.17
CA ASP A 421 24.46 -16.72 -21.93
C ASP A 421 24.33 -15.82 -23.16
N TYR A 422 23.16 -15.83 -23.82
CA TYR A 422 22.83 -14.92 -24.92
C TYR A 422 22.92 -13.46 -24.49
N TYR A 423 22.23 -13.05 -23.41
CA TYR A 423 22.23 -11.65 -22.98
C TYR A 423 23.58 -11.20 -22.41
N GLU A 424 24.37 -12.10 -21.82
CA GLU A 424 25.75 -11.76 -21.46
C GLU A 424 26.62 -11.53 -22.69
N SER A 425 26.51 -12.39 -23.70
CA SER A 425 27.25 -12.23 -24.97
C SER A 425 26.85 -10.94 -25.68
N PHE A 426 25.55 -10.65 -25.74
CA PHE A 426 25.01 -9.38 -26.24
C PHE A 426 25.61 -8.18 -25.50
N LEU A 427 25.60 -8.18 -24.16
CA LEU A 427 26.18 -7.09 -23.37
C LEU A 427 27.67 -6.89 -23.66
N LEU A 428 28.45 -7.97 -23.71
CA LEU A 428 29.90 -7.90 -23.95
C LEU A 428 30.23 -7.38 -25.36
N GLU A 429 29.45 -7.76 -26.35
CA GLU A 429 29.61 -7.29 -27.73
C GLU A 429 29.26 -5.81 -27.88
N GLU A 430 28.20 -5.35 -27.21
CA GLU A 430 27.82 -3.93 -27.17
C GLU A 430 28.87 -3.08 -26.45
N LEU A 431 29.39 -3.55 -25.32
CA LEU A 431 30.51 -2.90 -24.62
C LEU A 431 31.74 -2.78 -25.51
N ARG A 432 32.08 -3.84 -26.26
CA ARG A 432 33.20 -3.84 -27.21
C ARG A 432 32.99 -2.83 -28.32
N THR A 433 31.79 -2.80 -28.91
CA THR A 433 31.41 -1.86 -29.98
C THR A 433 31.50 -0.41 -29.52
N LEU A 434 31.06 -0.12 -28.30
CA LEU A 434 31.09 1.22 -27.70
C LEU A 434 32.45 1.57 -27.05
N SER A 435 33.44 0.68 -27.10
CA SER A 435 34.74 0.84 -26.43
C SER A 435 34.62 1.12 -24.93
N VAL A 436 33.63 0.52 -24.26
CA VAL A 436 33.36 0.66 -22.82
C VAL A 436 33.90 -0.55 -22.07
N PRO A 437 34.78 -0.38 -21.05
CA PRO A 437 35.21 -1.51 -20.24
C PRO A 437 34.09 -1.97 -19.30
N ARG A 438 33.97 -3.29 -19.04
CA ARG A 438 32.95 -3.84 -18.12
C ARG A 438 33.00 -3.22 -16.72
N THR A 439 34.18 -2.82 -16.25
CA THR A 439 34.34 -2.13 -14.96
C THR A 439 33.56 -0.81 -14.89
N ALA A 440 33.36 -0.12 -16.03
CA ALA A 440 32.57 1.10 -16.10
C ALA A 440 31.11 0.88 -15.67
N LEU A 441 30.53 -0.29 -15.98
CA LEU A 441 29.16 -0.63 -15.54
C LEU A 441 29.06 -0.68 -14.02
N THR A 442 30.09 -1.21 -13.36
CA THR A 442 30.09 -1.36 -11.89
C THR A 442 30.33 -0.04 -11.15
N SER A 443 31.04 0.91 -11.78
CA SER A 443 31.32 2.23 -11.23
C SER A 443 30.36 3.32 -11.74
N TRP A 444 29.42 2.98 -12.62
CA TRP A 444 28.52 3.95 -13.23
C TRP A 444 27.62 4.60 -12.17
N LEU A 445 27.46 5.92 -12.30
CA LEU A 445 26.53 6.72 -11.51
C LEU A 445 25.67 7.54 -12.47
N PRO A 446 24.39 7.76 -12.14
CA PRO A 446 23.56 8.65 -12.94
C PRO A 446 24.16 10.06 -12.96
N PRO A 447 24.00 10.80 -14.09
CA PRO A 447 24.39 12.20 -14.17
C PRO A 447 23.81 13.01 -13.00
N ALA A 448 24.58 13.98 -12.50
CA ALA A 448 24.09 14.87 -11.47
C ALA A 448 22.89 15.66 -12.03
N VAL A 449 21.70 15.46 -11.45
CA VAL A 449 20.53 16.25 -11.81
C VAL A 449 20.81 17.69 -11.37
N ALA A 450 20.97 18.62 -12.33
CA ALA A 450 21.01 20.04 -12.01
C ALA A 450 19.75 20.38 -11.22
N SER A 451 19.89 20.78 -9.96
CA SER A 451 18.74 21.06 -9.10
C SER A 451 17.98 22.26 -9.69
N LYS A 452 16.88 22.02 -10.40
CA LYS A 452 15.89 23.07 -10.63
C LYS A 452 15.35 23.48 -9.26
N ARG A 453 15.81 24.64 -8.78
CA ARG A 453 15.29 25.31 -7.58
C ARG A 453 13.77 25.45 -7.73
N GLY A 454 13.04 24.78 -6.84
CA GLY A 454 11.75 25.19 -6.28
C GLY A 454 10.66 25.68 -7.25
N GLY A 455 9.98 24.76 -7.93
CA GLY A 455 8.55 24.93 -8.20
C GLY A 455 7.80 24.56 -6.92
N GLY A 456 7.28 25.55 -6.19
CA GLY A 456 6.64 25.36 -4.90
C GLY A 456 5.58 24.26 -4.95
N ARG A 457 5.86 23.12 -4.33
CA ARG A 457 4.87 22.11 -3.99
C ARG A 457 3.92 22.80 -3.00
N LYS A 458 2.80 23.35 -3.46
CA LYS A 458 1.69 23.68 -2.57
C LYS A 458 1.35 22.38 -1.87
N LYS A 459 1.75 22.27 -0.59
CA LYS A 459 1.16 21.31 0.34
C LYS A 459 -0.34 21.54 0.22
N LYS A 460 -1.06 20.64 -0.46
CA LYS A 460 -2.44 20.37 -0.08
C LYS A 460 -2.31 19.67 1.27
N THR A 461 -2.19 20.47 2.33
CA THR A 461 -2.57 20.04 3.66
C THR A 461 -3.98 19.51 3.51
N ALA A 462 -4.16 18.22 3.77
CA ALA A 462 -5.41 17.76 4.35
C ALA A 462 -5.53 18.54 5.66
N ALA A 463 -6.11 19.73 5.57
CA ALA A 463 -6.47 20.50 6.74
C ALA A 463 -7.63 19.72 7.38
N GLU A 464 -7.34 19.26 8.58
CA GLU A 464 -8.31 18.84 9.58
C GLU A 464 -9.42 19.89 9.68
N ALA A 465 -10.64 19.42 9.43
CA ALA A 465 -11.90 19.80 10.06
C ALA A 465 -12.94 18.78 9.62
#